data_AF-A0A2S8SCJ0-F1
#
_entry.id   AF-A0A2S8SCJ0-F1
#
_cell.length_a   1.000
_cell.length_b   1.000
_cell.length_c   1.000
_cell.angle_alpha   90.00
_cell.angle_beta   90.00
_cell.angle_gamma   90.00
#
_symmetry.space_group_name_H-M   'P 1'
#
loop_
_entity.id
_entity.type
_entity.pdbx_description
1 polymer ?
#
loop_
_entity_poly.entity_id
_entity_poly.type
_entity_poly.pdbx_seq_one_letter_code
_entity_poly.pdbx_strand_id
1 'polypeptide(L)'
;MTLPGRSGPLTARGSLLAAALLYVAVTAYGVANDGYHSDDWRHLTGASPLWVAVEGRWLLDLIYRDLLGERFLLPVQLLLAFPCLFGVAWLLARRAVPEGYQGLGAVLIFGLGVNHPFMSDALTFASNVFAYPLALFLSVAAFVLVEESRGRSVAAQAGLAALAALLLSFSVGIYQTFAVAGLIVPVLALVRADRVAFAAAVRLAGIGALVSVAAIALYLAEWRLYAALQGVTIASERFQAAGAAGMAAKLGQLPGLIRSLQTGTLMALPFVLRATMGMLSLAVLALGAVAALRMLAGQLPGGRILGPLRIGLGLGLALFVFPVLFWVAYEGDTVPARAFGYFGFWVAALLLATLTMAVTGHVLRIAGLSGAALGGMIFALTASAFWSDTARSGQRDIELARAIEARITTLPGYDGGPFRLVGGVTNPDLDWGTLANWSSFHGGNPSIGIFRELYGQDHYTASLPASPRACRAFPADGSAFVLNGMAYLCLENFPAFTDDLRCAALTGLPGQSLCLGPKIMVHVGPTCLPTGPDDPALTVAFRSAGQPYAPERNFSVASFAVPLDGRCATLALAPASPKLSTLEVALRGGDGAPLWQQDIAVADMTAP
;
A
#
# COMPACT_ATOMS: atom_id res chain seq x y z
N MET A 1 6.05 15.05 53.38
CA MET A 1 6.48 16.00 52.31
C MET A 1 5.89 15.54 50.99
N THR A 2 4.72 16.05 50.64
CA THR A 2 4.07 15.89 49.33
C THR A 2 4.74 16.86 48.35
N LEU A 3 5.44 16.35 47.34
CA LEU A 3 5.99 17.17 46.28
C LEU A 3 4.82 17.83 45.52
N PRO A 4 4.82 19.17 45.34
CA PRO A 4 3.77 19.88 44.62
C PRO A 4 3.71 19.41 43.16
N GLY A 5 2.49 19.46 42.61
CA GLY A 5 2.10 18.89 41.32
C GLY A 5 3.12 19.13 40.21
N ARG A 6 3.80 18.05 39.79
CA ARG A 6 4.57 18.04 38.56
C ARG A 6 3.59 18.07 37.39
N SER A 7 3.31 19.28 36.89
CA SER A 7 2.82 19.47 35.54
C SER A 7 3.72 18.67 34.59
N GLY A 8 3.15 17.73 33.84
CA GLY A 8 3.88 17.03 32.79
C GLY A 8 4.54 18.02 31.81
N PRO A 9 5.57 17.61 31.05
CA PRO A 9 6.34 18.49 30.17
C PRO A 9 5.49 19.24 29.12
N LEU A 10 4.28 18.76 28.83
CA LEU A 10 3.31 19.45 27.98
C LEU A 10 1.88 19.20 28.49
N THR A 11 1.10 20.28 28.68
CA THR A 11 -0.33 20.18 29.01
C THR A 11 -1.15 19.74 27.79
N ALA A 12 -2.39 19.25 27.99
CA ALA A 12 -3.29 18.89 26.89
C ALA A 12 -3.53 20.07 25.91
N ARG A 13 -3.66 21.29 26.45
CA ARG A 13 -3.77 22.52 25.65
C ARG A 13 -2.48 22.80 24.87
N GLY A 14 -1.33 22.64 25.53
CA GLY A 14 -0.03 22.79 24.87
C GLY A 14 0.18 21.79 23.73
N SER A 15 -0.27 20.54 23.89
CA SER A 15 -0.15 19.52 22.83
C SER A 15 -1.07 19.78 21.66
N LEU A 16 -2.29 20.26 21.92
CA LEU A 16 -3.22 20.65 20.87
C LEU A 16 -2.63 21.80 20.05
N LEU A 17 -2.09 22.84 20.70
CA LEU A 17 -1.48 23.98 20.03
C LEU A 17 -0.25 23.55 19.21
N ALA A 18 0.64 22.73 19.78
CA ALA A 18 1.81 22.24 19.07
C ALA A 18 1.43 21.39 17.85
N ALA A 19 0.44 20.50 17.98
CA ALA A 19 -0.07 19.70 16.88
C ALA A 19 -0.75 20.59 15.81
N ALA A 20 -1.52 21.60 16.21
CA ALA A 20 -2.15 22.54 15.28
C ALA A 20 -1.11 23.35 14.50
N LEU A 21 -0.06 23.85 15.17
CA LEU A 21 1.04 24.56 14.50
C LEU A 21 1.77 23.65 13.50
N LEU A 22 2.05 22.40 13.89
CA LEU A 22 2.65 21.41 12.99
C LEU A 22 1.72 21.09 11.82
N TYR A 23 0.42 20.92 12.08
CA TYR A 23 -0.58 20.67 11.05
C TYR A 23 -0.59 21.81 10.04
N VAL A 24 -0.74 23.06 10.50
CA VAL A 24 -0.72 24.25 9.64
C VAL A 24 0.55 24.32 8.82
N ALA A 25 1.73 24.10 9.41
CA ALA A 25 2.99 24.11 8.66
C ALA A 25 3.02 23.04 7.57
N VAL A 26 2.62 21.81 7.90
CA VAL A 26 2.62 20.65 6.99
C VAL A 26 1.55 20.78 5.89
N THR A 27 0.36 21.30 6.20
CA THR A 27 -0.71 21.48 5.23
C THR A 27 -0.55 22.74 4.38
N ALA A 28 -0.03 23.83 4.95
CA ALA A 28 0.22 25.06 4.20
C ALA A 28 1.37 24.89 3.19
N TYR A 29 2.41 24.14 3.56
CA TYR A 29 3.54 23.88 2.67
C TYR A 29 3.19 22.90 1.54
N GLY A 30 2.44 21.84 1.82
CA GLY A 30 2.02 20.85 0.83
C GLY A 30 0.63 21.12 0.25
N VAL A 31 -0.42 20.73 0.98
CA VAL A 31 -1.81 20.65 0.46
C VAL A 31 -2.33 21.97 -0.12
N ALA A 32 -2.16 23.07 0.62
CA ALA A 32 -2.72 24.37 0.23
C ALA A 32 -1.99 25.02 -0.96
N ASN A 33 -0.73 24.63 -1.19
CA ASN A 33 0.11 25.22 -2.24
C ASN A 33 -0.15 24.59 -3.62
N ASP A 34 -0.47 23.30 -3.66
CA ASP A 34 -0.58 22.55 -4.93
C ASP A 34 -2.03 22.38 -5.42
N GLY A 35 -3.02 22.55 -4.55
CA GLY A 35 -4.42 22.81 -4.92
C GLY A 35 -5.18 21.69 -5.67
N TYR A 36 -4.59 20.51 -5.86
CA TYR A 36 -5.24 19.37 -6.51
C TYR A 36 -5.05 18.08 -5.72
N HIS A 37 -6.17 17.39 -5.45
CA HIS A 37 -6.19 16.04 -4.87
C HIS A 37 -6.54 15.02 -5.94
N SER A 38 -5.90 13.87 -5.87
CA SER A 38 -6.11 12.81 -6.85
C SER A 38 -7.55 12.24 -6.86
N ASP A 39 -8.27 12.33 -5.72
CA ASP A 39 -9.65 11.83 -5.59
C ASP A 39 -10.71 12.75 -6.22
N ASP A 40 -10.44 14.06 -6.32
CA ASP A 40 -11.40 15.02 -6.89
C ASP A 40 -11.69 14.71 -8.38
N TRP A 41 -10.77 14.02 -9.04
CA TRP A 41 -10.82 13.80 -10.48
C TRP A 41 -11.81 12.73 -10.93
N ARG A 42 -12.04 11.67 -10.15
CA ARG A 42 -12.99 10.61 -10.53
C ARG A 42 -14.44 11.06 -10.42
N HIS A 43 -14.71 11.97 -9.48
CA HIS A 43 -16.00 12.63 -9.39
C HIS A 43 -16.18 13.66 -10.51
N LEU A 44 -15.13 14.43 -10.84
CA LEU A 44 -15.15 15.35 -12.00
C LEU A 44 -15.34 14.61 -13.33
N THR A 45 -14.94 13.33 -13.45
CA THR A 45 -15.21 12.48 -14.63
C THR A 45 -16.51 11.67 -14.55
N GLY A 46 -17.31 11.83 -13.48
CA GLY A 46 -18.60 11.15 -13.33
C GLY A 46 -18.52 9.67 -12.93
N ALA A 47 -17.36 9.17 -12.49
CA ALA A 47 -17.12 7.79 -12.09
C ALA A 47 -17.58 7.45 -10.65
N SER A 48 -18.20 8.40 -9.93
CA SER A 48 -18.79 8.23 -8.58
C SER A 48 -19.56 6.91 -8.37
N PRO A 49 -20.48 6.49 -9.27
CA PRO A 49 -21.25 5.27 -9.07
C PRO A 49 -20.40 3.99 -9.02
N LEU A 50 -19.18 3.99 -9.58
CA LEU A 50 -18.27 2.84 -9.54
C LEU A 50 -17.70 2.58 -8.13
N TRP A 51 -17.52 3.61 -7.31
CA TRP A 51 -17.08 3.44 -5.90
C TRP A 51 -18.08 2.62 -5.11
N VAL A 52 -19.36 2.85 -5.35
CA VAL A 52 -20.46 2.14 -4.70
C VAL A 52 -20.65 0.78 -5.35
N ALA A 53 -20.70 0.71 -6.68
CA ALA A 53 -21.00 -0.51 -7.42
C ALA A 53 -19.92 -1.60 -7.29
N VAL A 54 -18.65 -1.21 -7.17
CA VAL A 54 -17.50 -2.12 -7.20
C VAL A 54 -16.75 -2.10 -5.87
N GLU A 55 -16.48 -0.94 -5.30
CA GLU A 55 -15.61 -0.82 -4.11
C GLU A 55 -16.37 -0.84 -2.77
N GLY A 56 -17.70 -0.82 -2.80
CA GLY A 56 -18.55 -0.75 -1.61
C GLY A 56 -18.33 0.48 -0.73
N ARG A 57 -17.71 1.54 -1.27
CA ARG A 57 -17.37 2.76 -0.51
C ARG A 57 -18.53 3.76 -0.47
N TRP A 58 -19.68 3.30 0.00
CA TRP A 58 -20.92 4.07 0.00
C TRP A 58 -20.84 5.36 0.83
N LEU A 59 -20.12 5.34 1.95
CA LEU A 59 -20.00 6.51 2.82
C LEU A 59 -18.97 7.50 2.26
N LEU A 60 -17.94 7.02 1.56
CA LEU A 60 -17.04 7.90 0.81
C LEU A 60 -17.82 8.64 -0.28
N ASP A 61 -18.67 7.93 -1.03
CA ASP A 61 -19.53 8.53 -2.05
C ASP A 61 -20.47 9.56 -1.44
N LEU A 62 -21.16 9.24 -0.33
CA LEU A 62 -22.02 10.19 0.39
C LEU A 62 -21.25 11.45 0.83
N ILE A 63 -20.07 11.28 1.45
CA ILE A 63 -19.26 12.42 1.92
C ILE A 63 -18.85 13.32 0.76
N TYR A 64 -18.47 12.74 -0.37
CA TYR A 64 -18.11 13.52 -1.54
C TYR A 64 -19.35 14.13 -2.20
N ARG A 65 -20.30 13.31 -2.65
CA ARG A 65 -21.44 13.72 -3.45
C ARG A 65 -22.35 14.72 -2.74
N ASP A 66 -22.60 14.51 -1.45
CA ASP A 66 -23.68 15.20 -0.73
C ASP A 66 -23.20 16.14 0.38
N LEU A 67 -21.93 16.07 0.80
CA LEU A 67 -21.42 16.87 1.93
C LEU A 67 -20.27 17.81 1.57
N LEU A 68 -19.18 17.29 1.00
CA LEU A 68 -17.87 17.97 0.99
C LEU A 68 -17.14 17.94 -0.37
N GLY A 69 -17.73 17.38 -1.44
CA GLY A 69 -16.98 16.99 -2.65
C GLY A 69 -16.66 18.08 -3.67
N GLU A 70 -17.03 19.34 -3.43
CA GLU A 70 -16.56 20.43 -4.27
C GLU A 70 -15.23 21.01 -3.76
N ARG A 71 -14.30 21.32 -4.68
CA ARG A 71 -12.96 21.85 -4.42
C ARG A 71 -12.94 23.08 -3.50
N PHE A 72 -13.99 23.91 -3.53
CA PHE A 72 -14.09 25.10 -2.67
C PHE A 72 -14.17 24.74 -1.17
N LEU A 73 -14.52 23.50 -0.84
CA LEU A 73 -14.60 23.00 0.54
C LEU A 73 -13.28 22.43 1.05
N LEU A 74 -12.19 22.45 0.27
CA LEU A 74 -10.88 21.96 0.71
C LEU A 74 -10.41 22.60 2.05
N PRO A 75 -10.54 23.92 2.28
CA PRO A 75 -10.22 24.49 3.59
C PRO A 75 -11.06 23.88 4.72
N VAL A 76 -12.34 23.59 4.47
CA VAL A 76 -13.24 22.94 5.44
C VAL A 76 -12.79 21.49 5.68
N GLN A 77 -12.45 20.75 4.63
CA GLN A 77 -11.94 19.38 4.75
C GLN A 77 -10.64 19.33 5.58
N LEU A 78 -9.70 20.25 5.34
CA LEU A 78 -8.48 20.39 6.14
C LEU A 78 -8.78 20.70 7.61
N LEU A 79 -9.70 21.64 7.86
CA LEU A 79 -10.12 21.98 9.22
C LEU A 79 -10.77 20.78 9.95
N LEU A 80 -11.55 19.95 9.23
CA LEU A 80 -12.20 18.76 9.78
C LEU A 80 -11.24 17.56 9.92
N ALA A 81 -10.20 17.47 9.09
CA ALA A 81 -9.20 16.41 9.16
C ALA A 81 -8.32 16.52 10.42
N PHE A 82 -7.97 17.74 10.83
CA PHE A 82 -7.17 17.99 12.03
C PHE A 82 -7.71 17.31 13.31
N PRO A 83 -8.97 17.54 13.74
CA PRO A 83 -9.50 16.91 14.95
C PRO A 83 -9.55 15.38 14.85
N CYS A 84 -9.73 14.80 13.67
CA CYS A 84 -9.64 13.36 13.47
C CYS A 84 -8.22 12.84 13.71
N LEU A 85 -7.21 13.42 13.06
CA LEU A 85 -5.81 13.02 13.20
C LEU A 85 -5.29 13.24 14.63
N PHE A 86 -5.58 14.41 15.22
CA PHE A 86 -5.20 14.70 16.59
C PHE A 86 -5.96 13.83 17.60
N GLY A 87 -7.25 13.57 17.36
CA GLY A 87 -8.07 12.67 18.15
C GLY A 87 -7.47 11.26 18.20
N VAL A 88 -7.07 10.71 17.05
CA VAL A 88 -6.36 9.42 16.97
C VAL A 88 -5.07 9.47 17.79
N ALA A 89 -4.22 10.47 17.56
CA ALA A 89 -2.94 10.60 18.27
C ALA A 89 -3.12 10.68 19.80
N TRP A 90 -4.12 11.43 20.25
CA TRP A 90 -4.47 11.56 21.67
C TRP A 90 -4.97 10.24 22.27
N LEU A 91 -5.91 9.57 21.59
CA LEU A 91 -6.46 8.29 22.04
C LEU A 91 -5.39 7.20 22.14
N LEU A 92 -4.45 7.16 21.20
CA LEU A 92 -3.32 6.24 21.22
C LEU A 92 -2.30 6.62 22.30
N ALA A 93 -1.98 7.90 22.48
CA ALA A 93 -1.05 8.36 23.51
C ALA A 93 -1.50 7.95 24.92
N ARG A 94 -2.80 8.07 25.23
CA ARG A 94 -3.37 7.65 26.53
C ARG A 94 -3.10 6.18 26.86
N ARG A 95 -2.95 5.33 25.85
CA ARG A 95 -2.67 3.90 25.97
C ARG A 95 -1.18 3.61 25.92
N ALA A 96 -0.44 4.34 25.10
CA ALA A 96 0.96 4.12 24.84
C ALA A 96 1.89 4.68 25.92
N VAL A 97 1.54 5.76 26.65
CA VAL A 97 2.45 6.41 27.62
C VAL A 97 1.78 6.74 28.96
N PRO A 98 2.54 6.99 30.05
CA PRO A 98 1.96 7.37 31.34
C PRO A 98 1.27 8.75 31.27
N GLU A 99 0.31 9.02 32.16
CA GLU A 99 -0.50 10.26 32.18
C GLU A 99 0.34 11.53 32.07
N GLY A 100 1.43 11.63 32.82
CA GLY A 100 2.32 12.79 32.79
C GLY A 100 2.99 13.06 31.43
N TYR A 101 3.00 12.12 30.49
CA TYR A 101 3.65 12.24 29.17
C TYR A 101 2.67 12.21 28.00
N GLN A 102 1.36 12.11 28.24
CA GLN A 102 0.35 11.94 27.19
C GLN A 102 0.37 13.09 26.17
N GLY A 103 0.56 14.35 26.61
CA GLY A 103 0.67 15.50 25.71
C GLY A 103 1.84 15.37 24.72
N LEU A 104 3.04 15.05 25.21
CA LEU A 104 4.23 14.85 24.37
C LEU A 104 4.07 13.62 23.46
N GLY A 105 3.49 12.54 23.99
CA GLY A 105 3.19 11.34 23.20
C GLY A 105 2.20 11.61 22.06
N ALA A 106 1.18 12.43 22.30
CA ALA A 106 0.21 12.81 21.29
C ALA A 106 0.85 13.65 20.18
N VAL A 107 1.71 14.62 20.51
CA VAL A 107 2.44 15.42 19.51
C VAL A 107 3.36 14.54 18.65
N LEU A 108 4.06 13.58 19.25
CA LEU A 108 4.89 12.63 18.49
C LEU A 108 4.06 11.78 17.53
N ILE A 109 3.02 11.11 18.05
CA ILE A 109 2.16 10.24 17.24
C ILE A 109 1.53 11.06 16.11
N PHE A 110 1.09 12.26 16.42
CA PHE A 110 0.57 13.20 15.42
C PHE A 110 1.64 13.56 14.38
N GLY A 111 2.86 13.94 14.77
CA GLY A 111 3.91 14.32 13.81
C GLY A 111 4.28 13.20 12.84
N LEU A 112 4.34 11.94 13.29
CA LEU A 112 4.58 10.81 12.39
C LEU A 112 3.33 10.47 11.55
N GLY A 113 2.14 10.54 12.15
CA GLY A 113 0.88 10.14 11.53
C GLY A 113 0.21 11.19 10.64
N VAL A 114 0.44 12.48 10.85
CA VAL A 114 -0.17 13.60 10.10
C VAL A 114 0.14 13.54 8.62
N ASN A 115 1.20 12.83 8.25
CA ASN A 115 1.63 12.69 6.87
C ASN A 115 0.85 11.64 6.07
N HIS A 116 -0.11 11.03 6.73
CA HIS A 116 -0.95 9.99 6.17
C HIS A 116 -1.65 10.39 4.86
N PRO A 117 -2.23 11.61 4.71
CA PRO A 117 -2.77 12.06 3.42
C PRO A 117 -1.68 12.05 2.33
N PHE A 118 -0.45 12.46 2.67
CA PHE A 118 0.66 12.55 1.71
C PHE A 118 1.13 11.20 1.20
N MET A 119 1.26 10.21 2.10
CA MET A 119 1.70 8.87 1.72
C MET A 119 0.62 8.07 0.99
N SER A 120 -0.66 8.29 1.30
CA SER A 120 -1.76 7.55 0.66
C SER A 120 -2.00 7.98 -0.79
N ASP A 121 -1.88 9.28 -1.08
CA ASP A 121 -2.12 9.82 -2.43
C ASP A 121 -1.00 9.44 -3.41
N ALA A 122 0.26 9.51 -2.94
CA ALA A 122 1.45 9.19 -3.73
C ALA A 122 1.45 7.78 -4.34
N LEU A 123 0.68 6.87 -3.74
CA LEU A 123 0.70 5.46 -4.11
C LEU A 123 -0.42 5.06 -5.08
N THR A 124 -1.52 5.80 -5.15
CA THR A 124 -2.75 5.24 -5.75
C THR A 124 -3.78 6.22 -6.28
N PHE A 125 -3.50 7.52 -6.29
CA PHE A 125 -4.41 8.54 -6.83
C PHE A 125 -5.85 8.41 -6.31
N ALA A 126 -6.00 8.33 -4.98
CA ALA A 126 -7.31 8.45 -4.36
C ALA A 126 -7.23 8.69 -2.84
N SER A 127 -6.99 9.94 -2.39
CA SER A 127 -7.24 10.32 -0.99
C SER A 127 -8.10 11.57 -0.75
N ASN A 128 -9.24 11.36 -0.08
CA ASN A 128 -10.03 12.41 0.54
C ASN A 128 -9.33 12.89 1.81
N VAL A 129 -8.97 14.17 1.82
CA VAL A 129 -8.26 14.84 2.92
C VAL A 129 -8.98 14.68 4.25
N PHE A 130 -10.31 14.64 4.26
CA PHE A 130 -11.12 14.47 5.46
C PHE A 130 -11.60 13.03 5.68
N ALA A 131 -12.18 12.38 4.67
CA ALA A 131 -12.86 11.11 4.87
C ALA A 131 -11.91 10.02 5.39
N TYR A 132 -10.66 10.00 4.94
CA TYR A 132 -9.69 9.01 5.40
C TYR A 132 -9.23 9.23 6.85
N PRO A 133 -8.85 10.45 7.27
CA PRO A 133 -8.72 10.75 8.70
C PRO A 133 -9.95 10.41 9.53
N LEU A 134 -11.15 10.67 9.00
CA LEU A 134 -12.40 10.30 9.66
C LEU A 134 -12.50 8.78 9.84
N ALA A 135 -12.26 7.98 8.79
CA ALA A 135 -12.28 6.52 8.86
C ALA A 135 -11.28 5.99 9.90
N LEU A 136 -10.04 6.52 9.90
CA LEU A 136 -9.03 6.17 10.89
C LEU A 136 -9.51 6.51 12.33
N PHE A 137 -10.09 7.69 12.52
CA PHE A 137 -10.63 8.11 13.80
C PHE A 137 -11.78 7.21 14.26
N LEU A 138 -12.76 6.93 13.39
CA LEU A 138 -13.90 6.06 13.67
C LEU A 138 -13.45 4.66 14.08
N SER A 139 -12.48 4.10 13.36
CA SER A 139 -11.87 2.81 13.63
C SER A 139 -11.17 2.76 15.00
N VAL A 140 -10.30 3.72 15.29
CA VAL A 140 -9.62 3.79 16.60
C VAL A 140 -10.62 4.03 17.72
N ALA A 141 -11.57 4.94 17.53
CA ALA A 141 -12.63 5.24 18.50
C ALA A 141 -13.49 4.01 18.81
N ALA A 142 -13.84 3.20 17.81
CA ALA A 142 -14.58 1.96 18.02
C ALA A 142 -13.88 1.03 19.03
N PHE A 143 -12.59 0.73 18.83
CA PHE A 143 -11.85 -0.13 19.76
C PHE A 143 -11.57 0.52 21.11
N VAL A 144 -11.47 1.86 21.17
CA VAL A 144 -11.45 2.61 22.44
C VAL A 144 -12.74 2.41 23.23
N LEU A 145 -13.91 2.49 22.58
CA LEU A 145 -15.20 2.27 23.24
C LEU A 145 -15.33 0.84 23.77
N VAL A 146 -14.84 -0.15 23.01
CA VAL A 146 -14.78 -1.55 23.47
C VAL A 146 -13.94 -1.68 24.74
N GLU A 147 -12.79 -1.01 24.80
CA GLU A 147 -11.95 -1.02 26.00
C GLU A 147 -12.61 -0.29 27.19
N GLU A 148 -13.27 0.85 26.96
CA GLU A 148 -13.92 1.64 28.01
C GLU A 148 -15.26 1.03 28.50
N SER A 149 -15.79 0.04 27.78
CA SER A 149 -16.98 -0.72 28.21
C SER A 149 -16.73 -1.57 29.45
N ARG A 150 -15.46 -1.84 29.79
CA ARG A 150 -15.07 -2.75 30.87
C ARG A 150 -15.52 -2.21 32.22
N GLY A 151 -16.10 -3.10 33.04
CA GLY A 151 -16.58 -2.76 34.37
C GLY A 151 -17.91 -1.99 34.38
N ARG A 152 -18.51 -1.71 33.21
CA ARG A 152 -19.87 -1.14 33.13
C ARG A 152 -20.94 -2.23 33.23
N SER A 153 -22.21 -1.84 33.38
CA SER A 153 -23.35 -2.77 33.33
C SER A 153 -23.43 -3.51 31.99
N VAL A 154 -24.10 -4.66 31.96
CA VAL A 154 -24.27 -5.47 30.73
C VAL A 154 -24.95 -4.67 29.62
N ALA A 155 -26.01 -3.91 29.94
CA ALA A 155 -26.69 -3.06 28.98
C ALA A 155 -25.77 -1.96 28.42
N ALA A 156 -24.95 -1.32 29.27
CA ALA A 156 -23.99 -0.32 28.82
C ALA A 156 -22.87 -0.94 27.96
N GLN A 157 -22.41 -2.15 28.28
CA GLN A 157 -21.44 -2.88 27.46
C GLN A 157 -22.02 -3.22 26.08
N ALA A 158 -23.26 -3.73 26.03
CA ALA A 158 -23.95 -4.02 24.77
C ALA A 158 -24.16 -2.76 23.92
N GLY A 159 -24.61 -1.66 24.53
CA GLY A 159 -24.78 -0.38 23.84
C GLY A 159 -23.48 0.18 23.28
N LEU A 160 -22.38 0.12 24.04
CA LEU A 160 -21.06 0.56 23.56
C LEU A 160 -20.49 -0.36 22.47
N ALA A 161 -20.73 -1.67 22.56
CA ALA A 161 -20.33 -2.61 21.51
C ALA A 161 -21.11 -2.38 20.20
N ALA A 162 -22.41 -2.10 20.29
CA ALA A 162 -23.23 -1.74 19.13
C ALA A 162 -22.78 -0.43 18.49
N LEU A 163 -22.50 0.60 19.31
CA LEU A 163 -21.95 1.86 18.82
C LEU A 163 -20.57 1.67 18.18
N ALA A 164 -19.69 0.86 18.78
CA ALA A 164 -18.40 0.53 18.20
C ALA A 164 -18.54 -0.19 16.85
N ALA A 165 -19.50 -1.10 16.72
CA ALA A 165 -19.77 -1.79 15.46
C ALA A 165 -20.25 -0.81 14.37
N LEU A 166 -21.09 0.16 14.71
CA LEU A 166 -21.55 1.20 13.80
C LEU A 166 -20.41 2.15 13.36
N LEU A 167 -19.57 2.61 14.30
CA LEU A 167 -18.42 3.45 13.93
C LEU A 167 -17.46 2.69 13.01
N LEU A 168 -17.25 1.39 13.29
CA LEU A 168 -16.41 0.55 12.47
C LEU A 168 -17.03 0.26 11.10
N SER A 169 -18.36 0.07 10.99
CA SER A 169 -19.04 -0.09 9.69
C SER A 169 -18.90 1.16 8.82
N PHE A 170 -19.01 2.34 9.42
CA PHE A 170 -18.75 3.61 8.73
C PHE A 170 -17.29 3.73 8.29
N SER A 171 -16.32 3.33 9.13
CA SER A 171 -14.92 3.27 8.70
C SER A 171 -14.73 2.34 7.49
N VAL A 172 -15.40 1.18 7.46
CA VAL A 172 -15.37 0.24 6.32
C VAL A 172 -16.02 0.86 5.08
N GLY A 173 -17.15 1.53 5.25
CA GLY A 173 -17.89 2.23 4.18
C GLY A 173 -17.17 3.44 3.58
N ILE A 174 -16.15 3.97 4.28
CA ILE A 174 -15.22 4.96 3.71
C ILE A 174 -14.02 4.23 3.09
N TYR A 175 -13.32 3.43 3.89
CA TYR A 175 -12.11 2.71 3.46
C TYR A 175 -11.77 1.53 4.38
N GLN A 176 -11.87 0.33 3.83
CA GLN A 176 -11.80 -0.93 4.58
C GLN A 176 -10.45 -1.13 5.29
N THR A 177 -9.34 -0.69 4.70
CA THR A 177 -8.03 -0.84 5.34
C THR A 177 -7.88 0.04 6.58
N PHE A 178 -8.61 1.17 6.69
CA PHE A 178 -8.63 1.96 7.93
C PHE A 178 -9.44 1.31 9.03
N ALA A 179 -10.43 0.47 8.72
CA ALA A 179 -11.14 -0.30 9.74
C ALA A 179 -10.18 -1.24 10.50
N VAL A 180 -9.13 -1.74 9.85
CA VAL A 180 -8.10 -2.58 10.49
C VAL A 180 -7.18 -1.75 11.39
N ALA A 181 -6.98 -0.46 11.09
CA ALA A 181 -6.05 0.41 11.82
C ALA A 181 -6.38 0.53 13.32
N GLY A 182 -7.65 0.41 13.72
CA GLY A 182 -8.09 0.44 15.11
C GLY A 182 -7.62 -0.75 15.96
N LEU A 183 -7.20 -1.86 15.32
CA LEU A 183 -6.62 -3.04 16.00
C LEU A 183 -5.32 -2.73 16.75
N ILE A 184 -4.72 -1.56 16.51
CA ILE A 184 -3.60 -1.08 17.34
C ILE A 184 -3.99 -0.94 18.82
N VAL A 185 -5.26 -0.68 19.15
CA VAL A 185 -5.71 -0.55 20.53
C VAL A 185 -5.56 -1.88 21.31
N PRO A 186 -6.12 -3.02 20.86
CA PRO A 186 -5.86 -4.31 21.49
C PRO A 186 -4.39 -4.73 21.43
N VAL A 187 -3.64 -4.36 20.38
CA VAL A 187 -2.19 -4.59 20.32
C VAL A 187 -1.45 -3.85 21.43
N LEU A 188 -1.75 -2.58 21.66
CA LEU A 188 -1.13 -1.79 22.72
C LEU A 188 -1.46 -2.41 24.09
N ALA A 189 -2.67 -2.93 24.29
CA ALA A 189 -3.02 -3.67 25.51
C ALA A 189 -2.20 -4.97 25.70
N LEU A 190 -1.81 -5.65 24.61
CA LEU A 190 -0.89 -6.78 24.66
C LEU A 190 0.53 -6.32 25.03
N VAL A 191 1.07 -5.31 24.33
CA VAL A 191 2.43 -4.80 24.52
C VAL A 191 2.62 -4.17 25.90
N ARG A 192 1.63 -3.41 26.41
CA ARG A 192 1.62 -2.80 27.74
C ARG A 192 1.33 -3.81 28.85
N ALA A 193 2.12 -4.89 28.88
CA ALA A 193 2.01 -5.93 29.90
C ALA A 193 2.32 -5.43 31.32
N ASP A 194 2.93 -4.24 31.44
CA ASP A 194 3.14 -3.54 32.70
C ASP A 194 1.88 -2.85 33.27
N ARG A 195 0.83 -2.69 32.45
CA ARG A 195 -0.41 -1.98 32.83
C ARG A 195 -1.67 -2.81 32.68
N VAL A 196 -1.71 -3.67 31.68
CA VAL A 196 -2.92 -4.43 31.34
C VAL A 196 -2.69 -5.89 31.69
N ALA A 197 -3.60 -6.47 32.48
CA ALA A 197 -3.58 -7.90 32.78
C ALA A 197 -3.82 -8.73 31.51
N PHE A 198 -3.23 -9.93 31.41
CA PHE A 198 -3.34 -10.74 30.20
C PHE A 198 -4.79 -11.14 29.88
N ALA A 199 -5.56 -11.59 30.88
CA ALA A 199 -6.98 -11.87 30.72
C ALA A 199 -7.77 -10.65 30.22
N ALA A 200 -7.34 -9.45 30.61
CA ALA A 200 -7.93 -8.21 30.13
C ALA A 200 -7.56 -7.97 28.65
N ALA A 201 -6.31 -8.18 28.24
CA ALA A 201 -5.94 -8.08 26.83
C ALA A 201 -6.70 -9.09 25.95
N VAL A 202 -6.81 -10.35 26.40
CA VAL A 202 -7.55 -11.40 25.68
C VAL A 202 -9.04 -11.07 25.54
N ARG A 203 -9.69 -10.63 26.62
CA ARG A 203 -11.10 -10.22 26.56
C ARG A 203 -11.32 -9.04 25.61
N LEU A 204 -10.39 -8.08 25.57
CA LEU A 204 -10.46 -6.95 24.65
C LEU A 204 -10.37 -7.43 23.19
N ALA A 205 -9.46 -8.35 22.89
CA ALA A 205 -9.35 -8.96 21.57
C ALA A 205 -10.62 -9.74 21.19
N GLY A 206 -11.18 -10.52 22.11
CA GLY A 206 -12.40 -11.30 21.87
C GLY A 206 -13.63 -10.43 21.59
N ILE A 207 -13.88 -9.39 22.39
CA ILE A 207 -14.99 -8.46 22.13
C ILE A 207 -14.72 -7.65 20.85
N GLY A 208 -13.47 -7.23 20.63
CA GLY A 208 -13.07 -6.57 19.40
C GLY A 208 -13.40 -7.40 18.15
N ALA A 209 -13.13 -8.71 18.18
CA ALA A 209 -13.48 -9.61 17.08
C ALA A 209 -15.00 -9.68 16.84
N LEU A 210 -15.80 -9.77 17.91
CA LEU A 210 -17.26 -9.75 17.79
C LEU A 210 -17.78 -8.44 17.20
N VAL A 211 -17.21 -7.31 17.63
CA VAL A 211 -17.54 -5.97 17.09
C VAL A 211 -17.17 -5.87 15.62
N SER A 212 -16.01 -6.41 15.20
CA SER A 212 -15.63 -6.45 13.79
C SER A 212 -16.61 -7.26 12.94
N VAL A 213 -17.06 -8.43 13.43
CA VAL A 213 -18.06 -9.25 12.72
C VAL A 213 -19.39 -8.50 12.60
N ALA A 214 -19.85 -7.87 13.69
CA ALA A 214 -21.07 -7.07 13.67
C ALA A 214 -20.96 -5.87 12.71
N ALA A 215 -19.80 -5.20 12.69
CA ALA A 215 -19.53 -4.07 11.80
C ALA A 215 -19.58 -4.48 10.31
N ILE A 216 -19.05 -5.65 9.96
CA ILE A 216 -19.13 -6.17 8.58
C ILE A 216 -20.58 -6.42 8.19
N ALA A 217 -21.38 -7.03 9.08
CA ALA A 217 -22.80 -7.27 8.81
C ALA A 217 -23.59 -5.96 8.61
N LEU A 218 -23.35 -4.96 9.48
CA LEU A 218 -23.93 -3.62 9.35
C LEU A 218 -23.52 -2.95 8.04
N TYR A 219 -22.23 -2.95 7.73
CA TYR A 219 -21.67 -2.39 6.50
C TYR A 219 -22.34 -2.98 5.25
N LEU A 220 -22.50 -4.31 5.18
CA LEU A 220 -23.14 -4.97 4.03
C LEU A 220 -24.61 -4.56 3.88
N ALA A 221 -25.33 -4.40 4.99
CA ALA A 221 -26.71 -3.93 4.97
C ALA A 221 -26.80 -2.45 4.54
N GLU A 222 -25.94 -1.59 5.10
CA GLU A 222 -25.83 -0.17 4.76
C GLU A 222 -25.49 0.03 3.28
N TRP A 223 -24.52 -0.72 2.76
CA TRP A 223 -24.11 -0.66 1.37
C TRP A 223 -25.25 -1.03 0.41
N ARG A 224 -25.95 -2.15 0.67
CA ARG A 224 -27.09 -2.58 -0.15
C ARG A 224 -28.23 -1.58 -0.13
N LEU A 225 -28.53 -1.02 1.05
CA LEU A 225 -29.54 0.01 1.19
C LEU A 225 -29.17 1.27 0.40
N TYR A 226 -27.94 1.76 0.54
CA TYR A 226 -27.45 2.92 -0.20
C TYR A 226 -27.49 2.69 -1.71
N ALA A 227 -27.00 1.55 -2.18
CA ALA A 227 -27.03 1.19 -3.60
C ALA A 227 -28.47 1.16 -4.16
N ALA A 228 -29.41 0.58 -3.41
CA ALA A 228 -30.83 0.57 -3.79
C ALA A 228 -31.43 1.98 -3.86
N LEU A 229 -31.12 2.85 -2.89
CA LEU A 229 -31.60 4.23 -2.87
C LEU A 229 -31.04 5.07 -4.03
N GLN A 230 -29.79 4.81 -4.43
CA GLN A 230 -29.11 5.52 -5.51
C GLN A 230 -29.30 4.89 -6.90
N GLY A 231 -30.08 3.80 -7.01
CA GLY A 231 -30.27 3.07 -8.26
C GLY A 231 -28.98 2.45 -8.82
N VAL A 232 -28.01 2.16 -7.96
CA VAL A 232 -26.72 1.57 -8.35
C VAL A 232 -26.82 0.05 -8.29
N THR A 233 -26.47 -0.61 -9.40
CA THR A 233 -26.33 -2.08 -9.43
C THR A 233 -24.95 -2.45 -8.90
N ILE A 234 -24.89 -3.32 -7.87
CA ILE A 234 -23.62 -3.83 -7.35
C ILE A 234 -23.04 -4.81 -8.38
N ALA A 235 -21.93 -4.42 -9.02
CA ALA A 235 -21.37 -5.08 -10.20
C ALA A 235 -20.33 -6.15 -9.83
N SER A 236 -19.56 -5.93 -8.77
CA SER A 236 -18.70 -6.95 -8.20
C SER A 236 -18.45 -6.69 -6.73
N GLU A 237 -18.38 -7.76 -5.94
CA GLU A 237 -17.76 -7.68 -4.62
C GLU A 237 -16.26 -7.67 -4.87
N ARG A 238 -15.65 -6.50 -5.06
CA ARG A 238 -14.18 -6.37 -5.14
C ARG A 238 -13.48 -7.04 -3.94
N PHE A 239 -14.22 -7.40 -2.88
CA PHE A 239 -13.79 -8.06 -1.65
C PHE A 239 -14.27 -9.51 -1.51
N GLN A 240 -14.10 -10.30 -2.57
CA GLN A 240 -14.12 -11.75 -2.40
C GLN A 240 -12.94 -12.18 -1.54
N ALA A 241 -13.24 -13.04 -0.56
CA ALA A 241 -12.21 -13.69 0.22
C ALA A 241 -11.38 -14.58 -0.71
N ALA A 242 -10.06 -14.52 -0.59
CA ALA A 242 -9.21 -15.46 -1.31
C ALA A 242 -9.59 -16.89 -0.87
N GLY A 243 -9.92 -17.75 -1.85
CA GLY A 243 -10.02 -19.18 -1.60
C GLY A 243 -8.69 -19.75 -1.11
N ALA A 244 -8.68 -20.98 -0.58
CA ALA A 244 -7.48 -21.60 -0.04
C ALA A 244 -6.29 -21.60 -1.02
N ALA A 245 -6.56 -21.84 -2.31
CA ALA A 245 -5.55 -21.79 -3.38
C ALA A 245 -4.98 -20.37 -3.59
N GLY A 246 -5.84 -19.34 -3.65
CA GLY A 246 -5.41 -17.95 -3.76
C GLY A 246 -4.60 -17.49 -2.54
N MET A 247 -4.97 -17.94 -1.35
CA MET A 247 -4.21 -17.68 -0.13
C MET A 247 -2.82 -18.33 -0.18
N ALA A 248 -2.73 -19.59 -0.60
CA ALA A 248 -1.46 -20.30 -0.76
C ALA A 248 -0.55 -19.62 -1.80
N ALA A 249 -1.10 -19.21 -2.95
CA ALA A 249 -0.37 -18.48 -3.97
C ALA A 249 0.23 -17.16 -3.42
N LYS A 250 -0.54 -16.39 -2.64
CA LYS A 250 -0.06 -15.15 -2.01
C LYS A 250 0.98 -15.39 -0.92
N LEU A 251 0.81 -16.43 -0.12
CA LEU A 251 1.83 -16.84 0.85
C LEU A 251 3.15 -17.21 0.15
N GLY A 252 3.09 -17.89 -1.00
CA GLY A 252 4.25 -18.17 -1.84
C GLY A 252 4.95 -16.92 -2.40
N GLN A 253 4.19 -15.83 -2.62
CA GLN A 253 4.72 -14.54 -3.07
C GLN A 253 5.32 -13.67 -1.95
N LEU A 254 5.12 -14.04 -0.68
CA LEU A 254 5.53 -13.24 0.48
C LEU A 254 7.04 -12.89 0.50
N PRO A 255 7.99 -13.80 0.15
CA PRO A 255 9.41 -13.44 0.07
C PRO A 255 9.70 -12.36 -0.98
N GLY A 256 9.03 -12.44 -2.14
CA GLY A 256 9.12 -11.45 -3.21
C GLY A 256 8.55 -10.10 -2.77
N LEU A 257 7.42 -10.10 -2.07
CA LEU A 257 6.83 -8.92 -1.46
C LEU A 257 7.77 -8.28 -0.43
N ILE A 258 8.30 -9.05 0.52
CA ILE A 258 9.23 -8.53 1.54
C ILE A 258 10.45 -7.90 0.88
N ARG A 259 11.04 -8.59 -0.11
CA ARG A 259 12.15 -8.04 -0.90
C ARG A 259 11.73 -6.77 -1.63
N SER A 260 10.52 -6.69 -2.14
CA SER A 260 10.04 -5.52 -2.85
C SER A 260 9.77 -4.33 -1.93
N LEU A 261 9.25 -4.55 -0.71
CA LEU A 261 9.13 -3.53 0.33
C LEU A 261 10.51 -3.01 0.78
N GLN A 262 11.49 -3.91 0.91
CA GLN A 262 12.87 -3.56 1.27
C GLN A 262 13.60 -2.80 0.15
N THR A 263 13.47 -3.26 -1.10
CA THR A 263 14.11 -2.63 -2.27
C THR A 263 13.37 -1.38 -2.75
N GLY A 264 12.11 -1.19 -2.32
CA GLY A 264 11.25 -0.05 -2.69
C GLY A 264 10.51 -0.21 -4.01
N THR A 265 10.52 -1.40 -4.62
CA THR A 265 9.87 -1.66 -5.91
C THR A 265 8.34 -1.62 -5.83
N LEU A 266 7.74 -1.92 -4.67
CA LEU A 266 6.27 -1.93 -4.48
C LEU A 266 5.69 -0.67 -3.85
N MET A 267 6.50 0.15 -3.19
CA MET A 267 6.01 1.34 -2.48
C MET A 267 6.60 2.65 -3.01
N ALA A 268 7.58 2.62 -3.91
CA ALA A 268 8.22 3.82 -4.49
C ALA A 268 8.55 4.95 -3.49
N LEU A 269 8.68 4.63 -2.19
CA LEU A 269 8.86 5.64 -1.15
C LEU A 269 10.30 6.16 -1.23
N PRO A 270 10.50 7.48 -1.09
CA PRO A 270 11.83 8.07 -1.00
C PRO A 270 12.71 7.36 0.02
N PHE A 271 14.01 7.21 -0.29
CA PHE A 271 14.95 6.52 0.59
C PHE A 271 14.92 7.06 2.02
N VAL A 272 14.82 8.39 2.19
CA VAL A 272 14.73 9.01 3.51
C VAL A 272 13.51 8.52 4.29
N LEU A 273 12.31 8.51 3.68
CA LEU A 273 11.10 8.03 4.36
C LEU A 273 11.20 6.54 4.70
N ARG A 274 11.72 5.72 3.77
CA ARG A 274 11.95 4.29 4.00
C ARG A 274 12.95 4.03 5.12
N ALA A 275 14.09 4.72 5.09
CA ALA A 275 15.13 4.60 6.10
C ALA A 275 14.59 5.03 7.47
N THR A 276 13.84 6.13 7.55
CA THR A 276 13.20 6.58 8.80
C THR A 276 12.20 5.55 9.32
N MET A 277 11.27 5.05 8.49
CA MET A 277 10.31 4.02 8.92
C MET A 277 10.99 2.71 9.32
N GLY A 278 12.04 2.30 8.60
CA GLY A 278 12.86 1.14 8.91
C GLY A 278 13.60 1.30 10.24
N MET A 279 14.27 2.43 10.44
CA MET A 279 14.95 2.75 11.70
C MET A 279 13.98 2.82 12.88
N LEU A 280 12.80 3.43 12.71
CA LEU A 280 11.78 3.48 13.76
C LEU A 280 11.26 2.08 14.09
N SER A 281 11.04 1.23 13.08
CA SER A 281 10.61 -0.17 13.30
C SER A 281 11.68 -0.99 14.02
N LEU A 282 12.95 -0.83 13.63
CA LEU A 282 14.09 -1.45 14.32
C LEU A 282 14.20 -0.95 15.75
N ALA A 283 13.99 0.35 16.00
CA ALA A 283 13.96 0.92 17.34
C ALA A 283 12.82 0.34 18.18
N VAL A 284 11.62 0.17 17.61
CA VAL A 284 10.49 -0.51 18.26
C VAL A 284 10.86 -1.93 18.69
N LEU A 285 11.47 -2.71 17.78
CA LEU A 285 11.89 -4.09 18.06
C LEU A 285 12.98 -4.14 19.13
N ALA A 286 14.02 -3.29 19.02
CA ALA A 286 15.11 -3.22 19.97
C ALA A 286 14.62 -2.82 21.38
N LEU A 287 13.82 -1.77 21.49
CA LEU A 287 13.23 -1.34 22.76
C LEU A 287 12.25 -2.37 23.31
N GLY A 288 11.50 -3.06 22.45
CA GLY A 288 10.64 -4.17 22.82
C GLY A 288 11.43 -5.34 23.43
N ALA A 289 12.56 -5.70 22.82
CA ALA A 289 13.47 -6.71 23.35
C ALA A 289 14.06 -6.30 24.70
N VAL A 290 14.49 -5.04 24.86
CA VAL A 290 14.94 -4.51 26.17
C VAL A 290 13.84 -4.59 27.22
N ALA A 291 12.60 -4.21 26.88
CA ALA A 291 11.47 -4.30 27.79
C ALA A 291 11.18 -5.76 28.21
N ALA A 292 11.23 -6.70 27.26
CA ALA A 292 11.09 -8.13 27.52
C ALA A 292 12.20 -8.67 28.44
N LEU A 293 13.46 -8.32 28.19
CA LEU A 293 14.59 -8.69 29.07
C LEU A 293 14.42 -8.16 30.48
N ARG A 294 13.92 -6.92 30.64
CA ARG A 294 13.65 -6.35 31.95
C ARG A 294 12.50 -7.06 32.67
N MET A 295 11.48 -7.55 31.95
CA MET A 295 10.44 -8.41 32.53
C MET A 295 10.99 -9.77 32.97
N LEU A 296 11.85 -10.40 32.16
CA LEU A 296 12.54 -11.65 32.52
C LEU A 296 13.38 -11.48 33.80
N ALA A 297 14.09 -10.35 33.90
CA ALA A 297 14.87 -9.96 35.07
C ALA A 297 14.01 -9.55 36.29
N GLY A 298 12.68 -9.54 36.19
CA GLY A 298 11.77 -9.14 37.27
C GLY A 298 11.79 -7.65 37.60
N GLN A 299 12.35 -6.80 36.73
CA GLN A 299 12.41 -5.35 36.91
C GLN A 299 11.13 -4.62 36.46
N LEU A 300 10.18 -5.36 35.88
CA LEU A 300 8.88 -4.86 35.44
C LEU A 300 7.77 -5.82 35.86
N PRO A 301 6.58 -5.31 36.22
CA PRO A 301 5.38 -6.14 36.41
C PRO A 301 4.94 -6.75 35.06
N GLY A 302 4.23 -7.88 35.09
CA GLY A 302 3.71 -8.55 33.88
C GLY A 302 4.00 -10.06 33.77
N GLY A 303 4.73 -10.62 34.74
CA GLY A 303 5.11 -12.04 34.78
C GLY A 303 6.35 -12.32 33.93
N ARG A 304 7.30 -13.09 34.48
CA ARG A 304 8.63 -13.30 33.87
C ARG A 304 8.57 -13.95 32.48
N ILE A 305 7.59 -14.81 32.23
CA ILE A 305 7.46 -15.54 30.95
C ILE A 305 6.34 -14.94 30.08
N LEU A 306 5.17 -14.68 30.68
CA LEU A 306 4.01 -14.20 29.96
C LEU A 306 4.18 -12.76 29.44
N GLY A 307 4.89 -11.89 30.17
CA GLY A 307 5.17 -10.51 29.74
C GLY A 307 5.95 -10.44 28.42
N PRO A 308 7.14 -11.06 28.32
CA PRO A 308 7.91 -11.16 27.08
C PRO A 308 7.12 -11.73 25.91
N LEU A 309 6.38 -12.83 26.13
CA LEU A 309 5.56 -13.46 25.10
C LEU A 309 4.51 -12.49 24.55
N ARG A 310 3.85 -11.72 25.41
CA ARG A 310 2.85 -10.72 25.02
C ARG A 310 3.45 -9.58 24.21
N ILE A 311 4.64 -9.10 24.60
CA ILE A 311 5.36 -8.08 23.83
C ILE A 311 5.69 -8.63 22.44
N GLY A 312 6.27 -9.82 22.35
CA GLY A 312 6.60 -10.47 21.09
C GLY A 312 5.38 -10.66 20.18
N LEU A 313 4.27 -11.17 20.73
CA LEU A 313 3.01 -11.34 20.00
C LEU A 313 2.45 -10.00 19.51
N GLY A 314 2.39 -8.98 20.38
CA GLY A 314 1.88 -7.66 20.02
C GLY A 314 2.70 -6.98 18.92
N LEU A 315 4.03 -7.03 19.02
CA LEU A 315 4.92 -6.49 17.99
C LEU A 315 4.84 -7.27 16.67
N GLY A 316 4.78 -8.61 16.74
CA GLY A 316 4.57 -9.46 15.57
C GLY A 316 3.25 -9.15 14.87
N LEU A 317 2.17 -9.01 15.63
CA LEU A 317 0.85 -8.66 15.11
C LEU A 317 0.86 -7.32 14.37
N ALA A 318 1.47 -6.30 14.99
CA ALA A 318 1.43 -4.95 14.47
C ALA A 318 2.36 -4.70 13.27
N LEU A 319 3.57 -5.25 13.32
CA LEU A 319 4.60 -4.95 12.31
C LEU A 319 4.57 -5.89 11.11
N PHE A 320 4.01 -7.09 11.25
CA PHE A 320 4.05 -8.12 10.22
C PHE A 320 2.67 -8.67 9.88
N VAL A 321 1.89 -9.10 10.87
CA VAL A 321 0.67 -9.85 10.61
C VAL A 321 -0.44 -8.98 10.05
N PHE A 322 -0.79 -7.84 10.66
CA PHE A 322 -1.91 -7.04 10.16
C PHE A 322 -1.67 -6.41 8.77
N PRO A 323 -0.48 -5.90 8.43
CA PRO A 323 -0.19 -5.46 7.06
C PRO A 323 -0.28 -6.59 6.02
N VAL A 324 0.08 -7.83 6.39
CA VAL A 324 0.12 -8.99 5.49
C VAL A 324 -1.24 -9.69 5.40
N LEU A 325 -1.97 -9.86 6.52
CA LEU A 325 -3.25 -10.58 6.58
C LEU A 325 -4.29 -9.96 5.65
N PHE A 326 -4.34 -8.62 5.57
CA PHE A 326 -5.29 -7.95 4.71
C PHE A 326 -5.03 -8.27 3.22
N TRP A 327 -3.77 -8.36 2.80
CA TRP A 327 -3.42 -8.74 1.43
C TRP A 327 -3.66 -10.23 1.16
N VAL A 328 -3.29 -11.10 2.09
CA VAL A 328 -3.39 -12.57 1.93
C VAL A 328 -4.84 -13.05 1.94
N ALA A 329 -5.72 -12.42 2.72
CA ALA A 329 -7.13 -12.81 2.84
C ALA A 329 -8.03 -12.26 1.72
N TYR A 330 -7.52 -11.32 0.92
CA TYR A 330 -8.26 -10.63 -0.12
C TYR A 330 -7.92 -11.24 -1.48
N GLU A 331 -8.85 -11.35 -2.44
CA GLU A 331 -8.57 -11.96 -3.76
C GLU A 331 -7.66 -11.09 -4.65
N GLY A 332 -7.69 -9.76 -4.53
CA GLY A 332 -6.92 -8.86 -5.44
C GLY A 332 -5.39 -8.96 -5.35
N ASP A 333 -4.72 -8.97 -6.50
CA ASP A 333 -3.30 -9.35 -6.64
C ASP A 333 -2.30 -8.30 -6.13
N THR A 334 -2.69 -7.03 -6.09
CA THR A 334 -1.80 -5.95 -5.66
C THR A 334 -1.83 -5.79 -4.14
N VAL A 335 -0.64 -5.73 -3.52
CA VAL A 335 -0.55 -5.32 -2.10
C VAL A 335 -1.14 -3.92 -1.99
N PRO A 336 -2.15 -3.70 -1.14
CA PRO A 336 -2.75 -2.39 -1.01
C PRO A 336 -1.71 -1.47 -0.36
N ALA A 337 -1.03 -0.69 -1.19
CA ALA A 337 0.01 0.24 -0.78
C ALA A 337 -0.50 1.22 0.31
N ARG A 338 -1.82 1.50 0.31
CA ARG A 338 -2.52 2.30 1.34
C ARG A 338 -2.50 1.67 2.74
N ALA A 339 -2.31 0.34 2.85
CA ALA A 339 -2.14 -0.35 4.13
C ALA A 339 -0.87 0.08 4.89
N PHE A 340 0.13 0.58 4.18
CA PHE A 340 1.37 1.05 4.79
C PHE A 340 1.26 2.50 5.28
N GLY A 341 0.26 3.26 4.83
CA GLY A 341 0.07 4.67 5.17
C GLY A 341 -0.27 4.94 6.64
N TYR A 342 -0.87 4.00 7.37
CA TYR A 342 -1.18 4.14 8.81
C TYR A 342 -0.08 3.57 9.72
N PHE A 343 0.95 2.96 9.14
CA PHE A 343 2.09 2.44 9.88
C PHE A 343 2.76 3.54 10.73
N GLY A 344 2.69 4.81 10.30
CA GLY A 344 3.18 5.96 11.08
C GLY A 344 2.55 6.08 12.47
N PHE A 345 1.21 5.99 12.57
CA PHE A 345 0.50 6.04 13.86
C PHE A 345 0.83 4.82 14.73
N TRP A 346 0.88 3.63 14.13
CA TRP A 346 1.17 2.38 14.82
C TRP A 346 2.58 2.34 15.36
N VAL A 347 3.58 2.59 14.51
CA VAL A 347 4.99 2.60 14.89
C VAL A 347 5.25 3.65 15.96
N ALA A 348 4.68 4.85 15.84
CA ALA A 348 4.83 5.88 16.87
C ALA A 348 4.26 5.42 18.22
N ALA A 349 3.05 4.86 18.23
CA ALA A 349 2.42 4.39 19.47
C ALA A 349 3.19 3.21 20.09
N LEU A 350 3.69 2.28 19.27
CA LEU A 350 4.52 1.16 19.72
C LEU A 350 5.87 1.63 20.25
N LEU A 351 6.53 2.56 19.55
CA LEU A 351 7.81 3.13 19.95
C LEU A 351 7.69 3.77 21.33
N LEU A 352 6.61 4.51 21.56
CA LEU A 352 6.30 5.11 22.85
C LEU A 352 6.02 4.07 23.94
N ALA A 353 5.23 3.05 23.62
CA ALA A 353 4.93 1.95 24.53
C ALA A 353 6.22 1.23 24.96
N THR A 354 7.06 0.83 24.01
CA THR A 354 8.30 0.10 24.29
C THR A 354 9.36 1.00 24.94
N LEU A 355 9.52 2.26 24.52
CA LEU A 355 10.46 3.21 25.13
C LEU A 355 10.17 3.42 26.62
N THR A 356 8.90 3.65 26.96
CA THR A 356 8.53 3.92 28.36
C THR A 356 8.64 2.69 29.26
N MET A 357 8.55 1.49 28.69
CA MET A 357 8.82 0.24 29.39
C MET A 357 10.33 -0.03 29.51
N ALA A 358 11.10 0.23 28.45
CA ALA A 358 12.54 -0.01 28.39
C ALA A 358 13.34 0.94 29.29
N VAL A 359 12.93 2.21 29.43
CA VAL A 359 13.69 3.26 30.13
C VAL A 359 13.09 3.61 31.50
N THR A 360 13.90 3.52 32.56
CA THR A 360 13.52 3.85 33.96
C THR A 360 13.75 5.30 34.35
N GLY A 361 14.81 5.94 33.82
CA GLY A 361 15.20 7.30 34.19
C GLY A 361 14.27 8.36 33.59
N HIS A 362 13.73 9.25 34.42
CA HIS A 362 12.84 10.34 33.99
C HIS A 362 13.49 11.23 32.93
N VAL A 363 14.76 11.62 33.12
CA VAL A 363 15.53 12.45 32.19
C VAL A 363 15.75 11.72 30.86
N LEU A 364 16.21 10.47 30.90
CA LEU A 364 16.47 9.68 29.69
C LEU A 364 15.17 9.41 28.91
N ARG A 365 14.06 9.21 29.61
CA ARG A 365 12.74 9.06 29.00
C ARG A 365 12.29 10.34 28.30
N ILE A 366 12.42 11.50 28.95
CA ILE A 366 12.12 12.78 28.30
C ILE A 366 13.02 12.99 27.09
N ALA A 367 14.32 12.77 27.21
CA ALA A 367 15.26 12.91 26.10
C ALA A 367 14.87 12.00 24.92
N GLY A 368 14.55 10.73 25.17
CA GLY A 368 14.09 9.80 24.15
C GLY A 368 12.76 10.22 23.50
N LEU A 369 11.79 10.66 24.29
CA LEU A 369 10.50 11.14 23.80
C LEU A 369 10.66 12.42 22.95
N SER A 370 11.48 13.37 23.39
CA SER A 370 11.77 14.61 22.67
C SER A 370 12.56 14.35 21.38
N GLY A 371 13.55 13.46 21.43
CA GLY A 371 14.31 13.05 20.24
C GLY A 371 13.43 12.36 19.20
N ALA A 372 12.53 11.47 19.64
CA ALA A 372 11.54 10.87 18.77
C ALA A 372 10.60 11.95 18.18
N ALA A 373 10.13 12.90 19.00
CA ALA A 373 9.21 13.95 18.56
C ALA A 373 9.84 14.86 17.49
N LEU A 374 11.11 15.23 17.68
CA LEU A 374 11.90 15.94 16.68
C LEU A 374 12.05 15.13 15.40
N GLY A 375 12.38 13.83 15.49
CA GLY A 375 12.45 12.93 14.34
C GLY A 375 11.12 12.83 13.58
N GLY A 376 10.00 12.76 14.31
CA GLY A 376 8.65 12.77 13.73
C GLY A 376 8.30 14.09 13.03
N MET A 377 8.70 15.22 13.60
CA MET A 377 8.53 16.53 12.96
C MET A 377 9.37 16.67 11.69
N ILE A 378 10.65 16.24 11.72
CA ILE A 378 11.52 16.24 10.53
C ILE A 378 10.92 15.33 9.46
N PHE A 379 10.45 14.14 9.84
CA PHE A 379 9.76 13.24 8.93
C PHE A 379 8.53 13.92 8.31
N ALA A 380 7.77 14.67 9.10
CA ALA A 380 6.57 15.36 8.61
C ALA A 380 6.85 16.48 7.62
N LEU A 381 7.81 17.32 7.93
CA LEU A 381 8.21 18.42 7.05
C LEU A 381 8.83 17.88 5.76
N THR A 382 9.67 16.84 5.87
CA THR A 382 10.19 16.16 4.68
C THR A 382 9.03 15.57 3.88
N ALA A 383 8.15 14.77 4.50
CA ALA A 383 6.97 14.15 3.87
C ALA A 383 6.08 15.17 3.12
N SER A 384 5.81 16.31 3.74
CA SER A 384 5.10 17.45 3.16
C SER A 384 5.81 18.01 1.93
N ALA A 385 7.14 18.13 1.94
CA ALA A 385 7.90 18.60 0.78
C ALA A 385 7.81 17.68 -0.44
N PHE A 386 7.75 16.36 -0.25
CA PHE A 386 7.56 15.43 -1.38
C PHE A 386 6.18 15.55 -2.02
N TRP A 387 5.20 16.07 -1.28
CA TRP A 387 3.83 16.17 -1.78
C TRP A 387 3.77 16.98 -3.06
N SER A 388 4.43 18.14 -3.09
CA SER A 388 4.39 19.02 -4.25
C SER A 388 5.00 18.38 -5.49
N ASP A 389 6.09 17.63 -5.34
CA ASP A 389 6.68 16.87 -6.45
C ASP A 389 5.75 15.76 -6.92
N THR A 390 5.11 15.06 -5.98
CA THR A 390 4.16 13.98 -6.27
C THR A 390 2.90 14.50 -6.95
N ALA A 391 2.34 15.61 -6.49
CA ALA A 391 1.15 16.24 -7.07
C ALA A 391 1.43 16.72 -8.50
N ARG A 392 2.60 17.32 -8.74
CA ARG A 392 3.05 17.71 -10.08
C ARG A 392 3.22 16.50 -11.00
N SER A 393 3.89 15.44 -10.53
CA SER A 393 4.03 14.19 -11.28
C SER A 393 2.65 13.60 -11.61
N GLY A 394 1.75 13.63 -10.63
CA GLY A 394 0.39 13.14 -10.78
C GLY A 394 -0.47 13.92 -11.76
N GLN A 395 -0.36 15.25 -11.78
CA GLN A 395 -1.03 16.06 -12.79
C GLN A 395 -0.52 15.74 -14.20
N ARG A 396 0.80 15.58 -14.37
CA ARG A 396 1.40 15.19 -15.66
C ARG A 396 0.90 13.81 -16.10
N ASP A 397 0.82 12.85 -15.18
CA ASP A 397 0.27 11.52 -15.46
C ASP A 397 -1.20 11.59 -15.90
N ILE A 398 -2.01 12.44 -15.27
CA ILE A 398 -3.42 12.63 -15.67
C ILE A 398 -3.51 13.26 -17.07
N GLU A 399 -2.73 14.31 -17.33
CA GLU A 399 -2.69 14.96 -18.65
C GLU A 399 -2.26 13.98 -19.73
N LEU A 400 -1.26 13.16 -19.45
CA LEU A 400 -0.82 12.08 -20.32
C LEU A 400 -1.91 11.01 -20.50
N ALA A 401 -2.60 10.59 -19.44
CA ALA A 401 -3.70 9.64 -19.54
C ALA A 401 -4.83 10.16 -20.45
N ARG A 402 -5.16 11.46 -20.36
CA ARG A 402 -6.12 12.13 -21.24
C ARG A 402 -5.66 12.17 -22.69
N ALA A 403 -4.39 12.51 -22.91
CA ALA A 403 -3.81 12.54 -24.24
C ALA A 403 -3.76 11.14 -24.87
N ILE A 404 -3.46 10.11 -24.08
CA ILE A 404 -3.48 8.70 -24.47
C ILE A 404 -4.91 8.28 -24.83
N GLU A 405 -5.89 8.51 -23.96
CA GLU A 405 -7.28 8.12 -24.20
C GLU A 405 -7.82 8.79 -25.46
N ALA A 406 -7.62 10.10 -25.62
CA ALA A 406 -8.00 10.84 -26.82
C ALA A 406 -7.30 10.30 -28.08
N ARG A 407 -6.05 9.86 -27.98
CA ARG A 407 -5.32 9.28 -29.10
C ARG A 407 -5.83 7.88 -29.46
N ILE A 408 -6.04 7.03 -28.47
CA ILE A 408 -6.43 5.63 -28.69
C ILE A 408 -7.87 5.54 -29.22
N THR A 409 -8.78 6.34 -28.67
CA THR A 409 -10.20 6.39 -29.13
C THR A 409 -10.36 6.90 -30.56
N THR A 410 -9.35 7.56 -31.12
CA THR A 410 -9.35 8.02 -32.52
C THR A 410 -8.63 7.06 -33.48
N LEU A 411 -8.08 5.94 -32.99
CA LEU A 411 -7.41 4.95 -33.84
C LEU A 411 -8.40 4.20 -34.72
N PRO A 412 -8.18 4.17 -36.06
CA PRO A 412 -8.98 3.33 -36.95
C PRO A 412 -8.91 1.86 -36.54
N GLY A 413 -10.07 1.23 -36.35
CA GLY A 413 -10.19 -0.19 -35.99
C GLY A 413 -10.07 -0.49 -34.49
N TYR A 414 -9.99 0.53 -33.63
CA TYR A 414 -10.14 0.37 -32.19
C TYR A 414 -11.61 0.57 -31.79
N ASP A 415 -12.18 -0.37 -31.06
CA ASP A 415 -13.59 -0.43 -30.67
C ASP A 415 -13.83 -0.26 -29.17
N GLY A 416 -12.80 0.14 -28.42
CA GLY A 416 -12.86 0.30 -26.96
C GLY A 416 -12.35 -0.91 -26.17
N GLY A 417 -11.80 -1.93 -26.83
CA GLY A 417 -11.14 -3.06 -26.17
C GLY A 417 -9.87 -2.70 -25.37
N PRO A 418 -9.16 -3.68 -24.77
CA PRO A 418 -7.95 -3.41 -24.00
C PRO A 418 -6.83 -2.82 -24.86
N PHE A 419 -6.02 -1.94 -24.28
CA PHE A 419 -4.82 -1.40 -24.92
C PHE A 419 -3.55 -1.65 -24.09
N ARG A 420 -2.41 -1.39 -24.73
CA ARG A 420 -1.07 -1.55 -24.16
C ARG A 420 -0.25 -0.29 -24.37
N LEU A 421 0.44 0.12 -23.33
CA LEU A 421 1.46 1.15 -23.43
C LEU A 421 2.80 0.48 -23.69
N VAL A 422 3.72 1.14 -24.37
CA VAL A 422 5.06 0.61 -24.64
C VAL A 422 6.11 1.57 -24.11
N GLY A 423 6.99 1.03 -23.26
CA GLY A 423 8.00 1.76 -22.51
C GLY A 423 7.42 2.56 -21.37
N GLY A 424 8.16 3.57 -20.94
CA GLY A 424 7.66 4.45 -19.91
C GLY A 424 8.11 5.89 -19.99
N VAL A 425 7.52 6.72 -19.14
CA VAL A 425 7.90 8.12 -19.06
C VAL A 425 8.97 8.30 -18.00
N THR A 426 10.08 8.90 -18.41
CA THR A 426 11.04 9.53 -17.50
C THR A 426 10.73 11.02 -17.46
N ASN A 427 10.62 11.60 -16.27
CA ASN A 427 10.42 13.04 -16.08
C ASN A 427 11.80 13.68 -15.81
N PRO A 428 12.51 14.20 -16.83
CA PRO A 428 13.87 14.71 -16.67
C PRO A 428 13.95 15.94 -15.74
N ASP A 429 12.86 16.72 -15.62
CA ASP A 429 12.78 17.85 -14.67
C ASP A 429 12.74 17.38 -13.20
N LEU A 430 12.46 16.09 -12.98
CA LEU A 430 12.48 15.40 -11.69
C LEU A 430 13.71 14.49 -11.65
N ASP A 431 14.90 15.06 -11.92
CA ASP A 431 16.14 14.28 -12.06
C ASP A 431 16.70 13.76 -10.73
N TRP A 432 17.77 12.95 -10.80
CA TRP A 432 18.38 12.21 -9.68
C TRP A 432 18.71 13.12 -8.48
N GLY A 433 18.00 12.93 -7.37
CA GLY A 433 18.12 13.75 -6.15
C GLY A 433 16.85 14.53 -5.81
N THR A 434 15.92 14.70 -6.75
CA THR A 434 14.51 14.91 -6.40
C THR A 434 13.92 13.58 -5.96
N LEU A 435 12.90 13.63 -5.10
CA LEU A 435 12.51 12.47 -4.32
C LEU A 435 11.23 11.78 -4.85
N ALA A 436 10.70 12.24 -5.98
CA ALA A 436 9.50 11.70 -6.65
C ALA A 436 9.70 11.58 -8.18
N ASN A 437 10.62 10.72 -8.61
CA ASN A 437 11.02 10.62 -10.04
C ASN A 437 10.17 9.64 -10.86
N TRP A 438 9.09 9.08 -10.30
CA TRP A 438 8.44 7.90 -10.86
C TRP A 438 7.00 8.21 -11.27
N SER A 439 6.77 8.14 -12.57
CA SER A 439 5.44 8.21 -13.19
C SER A 439 4.72 6.86 -13.07
N SER A 440 3.39 6.89 -12.99
CA SER A 440 2.52 5.70 -13.11
C SER A 440 2.74 4.96 -14.43
N PHE A 441 3.26 5.67 -15.43
CA PHE A 441 3.61 5.19 -16.76
C PHE A 441 5.04 4.66 -16.86
N HIS A 442 5.64 4.15 -15.78
CA HIS A 442 6.98 3.57 -15.89
C HIS A 442 6.97 2.25 -16.69
N GLY A 443 8.08 1.95 -17.36
CA GLY A 443 8.25 0.74 -18.15
C GLY A 443 8.01 -0.53 -17.31
N GLY A 444 7.20 -1.46 -17.84
CA GLY A 444 6.95 -2.75 -17.20
C GLY A 444 5.93 -2.72 -16.06
N ASN A 445 5.16 -1.64 -15.89
CA ASN A 445 4.03 -1.61 -14.95
C ASN A 445 2.93 -2.58 -15.41
N PRO A 446 2.64 -3.67 -14.66
CA PRO A 446 1.67 -4.67 -15.09
C PRO A 446 0.21 -4.21 -14.95
N SER A 447 -0.04 -3.11 -14.23
CA SER A 447 -1.39 -2.58 -14.02
C SER A 447 -1.34 -1.06 -13.83
N ILE A 448 -1.63 -0.34 -14.90
CA ILE A 448 -1.75 1.11 -14.91
C ILE A 448 -3.18 1.47 -14.51
N GLY A 449 -3.40 1.59 -13.20
CA GLY A 449 -4.73 1.83 -12.63
C GLY A 449 -5.39 3.12 -13.11
N ILE A 450 -4.61 4.15 -13.49
CA ILE A 450 -5.14 5.49 -13.78
C ILE A 450 -6.28 5.52 -14.80
N PHE A 451 -6.32 4.60 -15.77
CA PHE A 451 -7.40 4.55 -16.76
C PHE A 451 -8.70 3.96 -16.21
N ARG A 452 -8.60 2.94 -15.34
CA ARG A 452 -9.75 2.45 -14.56
C ARG A 452 -10.31 3.58 -13.70
N GLU A 453 -9.42 4.38 -13.12
CA GLU A 453 -9.81 5.45 -12.22
C GLU A 453 -10.41 6.67 -12.93
N LEU A 454 -9.89 7.05 -14.10
CA LEU A 454 -10.39 8.20 -14.86
C LEU A 454 -11.59 7.88 -15.75
N TYR A 455 -11.64 6.67 -16.32
CA TYR A 455 -12.58 6.30 -17.38
C TYR A 455 -13.43 5.06 -17.05
N GLY A 456 -13.27 4.46 -15.87
CA GLY A 456 -14.06 3.28 -15.48
C GLY A 456 -13.74 2.01 -16.28
N GLN A 457 -12.60 1.97 -16.96
CA GLN A 457 -12.17 0.80 -17.72
C GLN A 457 -12.00 -0.41 -16.79
N ASP A 458 -12.64 -1.53 -17.14
CA ASP A 458 -12.58 -2.80 -16.40
C ASP A 458 -11.40 -3.68 -16.86
N HIS A 459 -10.79 -3.34 -18.00
CA HIS A 459 -9.61 -4.00 -18.53
C HIS A 459 -8.32 -3.45 -17.91
N TYR A 460 -7.39 -4.33 -17.56
CA TYR A 460 -6.06 -3.93 -17.10
C TYR A 460 -5.19 -3.44 -18.26
N THR A 461 -4.90 -2.14 -18.27
CA THR A 461 -3.86 -1.53 -19.11
C THR A 461 -2.50 -1.80 -18.50
N ALA A 462 -1.53 -2.21 -19.31
CA ALA A 462 -0.17 -2.47 -18.87
C ALA A 462 0.85 -1.75 -19.75
N SER A 463 2.01 -1.42 -19.16
CA SER A 463 3.19 -0.96 -19.87
C SER A 463 4.06 -2.17 -20.24
N LEU A 464 4.22 -2.37 -21.55
CA LEU A 464 5.11 -3.35 -22.15
C LEU A 464 6.54 -2.80 -22.13
N PRO A 465 7.54 -3.63 -21.81
CA PRO A 465 8.94 -3.22 -21.89
C PRO A 465 9.49 -3.13 -23.32
N ALA A 466 8.73 -3.58 -24.33
CA ALA A 466 9.10 -3.51 -25.74
C ALA A 466 7.87 -3.56 -26.66
N SER A 467 8.03 -3.08 -27.90
CA SER A 467 6.93 -2.94 -28.88
C SER A 467 6.91 -4.09 -29.87
N PRO A 468 5.74 -4.63 -30.27
CA PRO A 468 5.64 -5.62 -31.34
C PRO A 468 6.09 -5.12 -32.72
N ARG A 469 6.16 -3.80 -32.91
CA ARG A 469 6.65 -3.18 -34.14
C ARG A 469 7.37 -1.87 -33.84
N ALA A 470 8.19 -1.41 -34.77
CA ALA A 470 8.83 -0.11 -34.63
C ALA A 470 7.78 1.01 -34.47
N CYS A 471 8.00 1.89 -33.50
CA CYS A 471 7.11 3.01 -33.22
C CYS A 471 7.88 4.19 -32.63
N ARG A 472 7.32 5.39 -32.83
CA ARG A 472 7.88 6.63 -32.29
C ARG A 472 7.28 6.93 -30.92
N ALA A 473 8.01 7.67 -30.11
CA ALA A 473 7.52 8.18 -28.84
C ALA A 473 6.30 9.10 -29.05
N PHE A 474 5.25 8.90 -28.26
CA PHE A 474 4.10 9.79 -28.17
C PHE A 474 4.56 11.21 -27.79
N PRO A 475 4.02 12.28 -28.41
CA PRO A 475 2.84 12.35 -29.28
C PRO A 475 3.13 12.27 -30.79
N ALA A 476 4.27 11.77 -31.25
CA ALA A 476 4.60 11.74 -32.68
C ALA A 476 3.62 10.90 -33.51
N ASP A 477 3.47 11.20 -34.80
CA ASP A 477 2.75 10.33 -35.73
C ASP A 477 3.37 8.93 -35.78
N GLY A 478 2.51 7.91 -35.82
CA GLY A 478 2.92 6.50 -35.73
C GLY A 478 3.27 6.02 -34.31
N SER A 479 3.05 6.84 -33.28
CA SER A 479 3.20 6.42 -31.87
C SER A 479 2.13 5.46 -31.38
N ALA A 480 0.97 5.41 -32.05
CA ALA A 480 -0.14 4.56 -31.66
C ALA A 480 -0.70 3.79 -32.85
N PHE A 481 -1.17 2.57 -32.61
CA PHE A 481 -1.64 1.67 -33.66
C PHE A 481 -2.46 0.50 -33.14
N VAL A 482 -3.24 -0.12 -34.03
CA VAL A 482 -3.95 -1.37 -33.77
C VAL A 482 -3.20 -2.53 -34.42
N LEU A 483 -3.01 -3.62 -33.68
CA LEU A 483 -2.47 -4.89 -34.17
C LEU A 483 -3.26 -6.03 -33.53
N ASN A 484 -3.81 -6.93 -34.33
CA ASN A 484 -4.59 -8.09 -33.88
C ASN A 484 -5.71 -7.74 -32.87
N GLY A 485 -6.43 -6.64 -33.13
CA GLY A 485 -7.53 -6.16 -32.29
C GLY A 485 -7.10 -5.47 -30.99
N MET A 486 -5.80 -5.29 -30.75
CA MET A 486 -5.28 -4.60 -29.57
C MET A 486 -4.64 -3.27 -29.98
N ALA A 487 -4.97 -2.21 -29.26
CA ALA A 487 -4.31 -0.92 -29.43
C ALA A 487 -2.99 -0.88 -28.65
N TYR A 488 -1.97 -0.32 -29.27
CA TYR A 488 -0.64 -0.09 -28.69
C TYR A 488 -0.32 1.40 -28.78
N LEU A 489 0.28 1.96 -27.75
CA LEU A 489 0.78 3.34 -27.74
C LEU A 489 2.18 3.39 -27.12
N CYS A 490 3.14 3.88 -27.88
CA CYS A 490 4.53 3.95 -27.48
C CYS A 490 4.85 5.28 -26.81
N LEU A 491 5.28 5.22 -25.55
CA LEU A 491 5.68 6.38 -24.76
C LEU A 491 7.13 6.79 -25.03
N GLU A 492 7.95 5.84 -25.48
CA GLU A 492 9.33 6.08 -25.92
C GLU A 492 9.51 5.59 -27.35
N ASN A 493 10.65 5.92 -27.97
CA ASN A 493 11.01 5.35 -29.25
C ASN A 493 11.38 3.88 -29.05
N PHE A 494 10.72 2.99 -29.78
CA PHE A 494 11.05 1.56 -29.75
C PHE A 494 11.34 1.04 -31.15
N PRO A 495 12.44 0.30 -31.33
CA PRO A 495 12.53 -0.63 -32.45
C PRO A 495 11.49 -1.75 -32.28
N ALA A 496 11.19 -2.48 -33.35
CA ALA A 496 10.42 -3.70 -33.20
C ALA A 496 11.22 -4.67 -32.32
N PHE A 497 10.59 -5.28 -31.33
CA PHE A 497 11.34 -6.19 -30.45
C PHE A 497 11.97 -7.33 -31.24
N THR A 498 11.38 -7.72 -32.38
CA THR A 498 11.84 -8.81 -33.24
C THR A 498 13.24 -8.60 -33.81
N ASP A 499 13.69 -7.36 -33.97
CA ASP A 499 14.89 -7.07 -34.76
C ASP A 499 16.19 -7.35 -33.99
N ASP A 500 16.13 -7.29 -32.64
CA ASP A 500 17.29 -7.43 -31.75
C ASP A 500 17.24 -8.70 -30.88
N LEU A 501 16.30 -9.61 -31.14
CA LEU A 501 16.19 -10.85 -30.38
C LEU A 501 17.22 -11.88 -30.83
N ARG A 502 17.74 -12.62 -29.86
CA ARG A 502 18.44 -13.88 -30.09
C ARG A 502 17.64 -15.00 -29.46
N CYS A 503 17.28 -16.02 -30.22
CA CYS A 503 16.39 -17.10 -29.84
C CYS A 503 17.15 -18.43 -29.74
N ALA A 504 16.68 -19.27 -28.83
CA ALA A 504 17.03 -20.68 -28.77
C ALA A 504 15.75 -21.51 -28.67
N ALA A 505 15.72 -22.63 -29.39
CA ALA A 505 14.62 -23.58 -29.30
C ALA A 505 14.62 -24.30 -27.93
N LEU A 506 13.44 -24.53 -27.39
CA LEU A 506 13.27 -25.28 -26.15
C LEU A 506 13.19 -26.79 -26.46
N THR A 507 14.22 -27.53 -26.08
CA THR A 507 14.36 -28.95 -26.40
C THR A 507 13.27 -29.76 -25.71
N GLY A 508 12.45 -30.49 -26.47
CA GLY A 508 11.32 -31.25 -25.92
C GLY A 508 10.01 -30.45 -25.80
N LEU A 509 10.00 -29.17 -26.19
CA LEU A 509 8.81 -28.33 -26.29
C LEU A 509 8.65 -27.85 -27.75
N PRO A 510 8.05 -28.66 -28.63
CA PRO A 510 8.00 -28.37 -30.07
C PRO A 510 7.26 -27.05 -30.37
N GLY A 511 7.86 -26.23 -31.24
CA GLY A 511 7.32 -24.92 -31.63
C GLY A 511 7.54 -23.80 -30.60
N GLN A 512 8.22 -24.10 -29.48
CA GLN A 512 8.54 -23.13 -28.45
C GLN A 512 10.02 -22.69 -28.50
N SER A 513 10.24 -21.41 -28.29
CA SER A 513 11.57 -20.81 -28.22
C SER A 513 11.65 -19.76 -27.12
N LEU A 514 12.82 -19.60 -26.51
CA LEU A 514 13.12 -18.48 -25.63
C LEU A 514 14.06 -17.53 -26.36
N CYS A 515 13.66 -16.27 -26.42
CA CYS A 515 14.42 -15.20 -27.03
C CYS A 515 14.88 -14.21 -25.97
N LEU A 516 16.09 -13.67 -26.16
CA LEU A 516 16.72 -12.70 -25.29
C LEU A 516 17.09 -11.47 -26.10
N GLY A 517 16.68 -10.31 -25.62
CA GLY A 517 17.10 -9.00 -26.11
C GLY A 517 17.87 -8.23 -25.03
N PRO A 518 18.30 -6.99 -25.31
CA PRO A 518 19.13 -6.20 -24.39
C PRO A 518 18.50 -5.94 -23.01
N LYS A 519 17.16 -5.87 -22.92
CA LYS A 519 16.41 -5.57 -21.69
C LYS A 519 15.17 -6.46 -21.49
N ILE A 520 14.92 -7.41 -22.39
CA ILE A 520 13.72 -8.23 -22.40
C ILE A 520 14.08 -9.70 -22.62
N MET A 521 13.24 -10.58 -22.11
CA MET A 521 13.15 -11.97 -22.54
C MET A 521 11.75 -12.24 -23.06
N VAL A 522 11.66 -13.08 -24.09
CA VAL A 522 10.41 -13.38 -24.79
C VAL A 522 10.31 -14.89 -24.95
N HIS A 523 9.29 -15.50 -24.36
CA HIS A 523 8.89 -16.85 -24.75
C HIS A 523 8.00 -16.75 -25.98
N VAL A 524 8.30 -17.53 -27.02
CA VAL A 524 7.48 -17.60 -28.24
C VAL A 524 6.95 -19.01 -28.38
N GLY A 525 5.64 -19.17 -28.41
CA GLY A 525 4.96 -20.45 -28.54
C GLY A 525 3.77 -20.43 -29.50
N PRO A 526 3.17 -21.60 -29.79
CA PRO A 526 1.94 -21.68 -30.58
C PRO A 526 0.74 -21.06 -29.84
N THR A 527 0.76 -21.10 -28.51
CA THR A 527 -0.22 -20.46 -27.62
C THR A 527 0.51 -19.64 -26.57
N CYS A 528 -0.17 -18.64 -26.01
CA CYS A 528 0.37 -17.88 -24.89
C CYS A 528 0.59 -18.80 -23.69
N LEU A 529 1.60 -18.51 -22.87
CA LEU A 529 1.74 -19.20 -21.59
C LEU A 529 0.50 -18.91 -20.75
N PRO A 530 -0.19 -19.95 -20.25
CA PRO A 530 -1.30 -19.74 -19.35
C PRO A 530 -0.75 -19.20 -18.03
N THR A 531 -1.40 -18.17 -17.48
CA THR A 531 -0.90 -17.37 -16.35
C THR A 531 -1.74 -17.53 -15.07
N GLY A 532 -2.60 -18.55 -15.04
CA GLY A 532 -3.40 -18.90 -13.87
C GLY A 532 -2.56 -19.48 -12.72
N PRO A 533 -3.12 -19.50 -11.51
CA PRO A 533 -2.40 -19.92 -10.30
C PRO A 533 -2.02 -21.41 -10.30
N ASP A 534 -2.77 -22.25 -11.02
CA ASP A 534 -2.52 -23.70 -11.14
C ASP A 534 -1.78 -24.06 -12.44
N ASP A 535 -1.47 -23.06 -13.27
CA ASP A 535 -0.83 -23.29 -14.56
C ASP A 535 0.68 -23.53 -14.39
N PRO A 536 1.29 -24.37 -15.23
CA PRO A 536 2.73 -24.55 -15.24
C PRO A 536 3.45 -23.23 -15.49
N ALA A 537 4.35 -22.85 -14.58
CA ALA A 537 5.13 -21.63 -14.68
C ALA A 537 6.45 -21.88 -15.41
N LEU A 538 6.68 -21.16 -16.50
CA LEU A 538 8.01 -21.13 -17.12
C LEU A 538 8.90 -20.18 -16.32
N THR A 539 9.96 -20.73 -15.73
CA THR A 539 10.94 -20.04 -14.89
C THR A 539 12.27 -19.94 -15.61
N VAL A 540 12.96 -18.81 -15.48
CA VAL A 540 14.25 -18.54 -16.10
C VAL A 540 15.21 -18.03 -15.03
N ALA A 541 16.24 -18.81 -14.74
CA ALA A 541 17.37 -18.39 -13.91
C ALA A 541 18.51 -17.89 -14.80
N PHE A 542 19.12 -16.79 -14.38
CA PHE A 542 20.19 -16.14 -15.15
C PHE A 542 21.54 -16.41 -14.51
N ARG A 543 22.51 -16.88 -15.31
CA ARG A 543 23.87 -17.11 -14.85
C ARG A 543 24.85 -16.19 -15.60
N SER A 544 25.66 -15.48 -14.82
CA SER A 544 26.78 -14.69 -15.33
C SER A 544 28.09 -15.42 -15.09
N ALA A 545 29.07 -15.27 -15.98
CA ALA A 545 30.36 -15.92 -15.85
C ALA A 545 31.05 -15.55 -14.51
N GLY A 546 31.40 -16.56 -13.71
CA GLY A 546 32.08 -16.39 -12.41
C GLY A 546 31.20 -15.87 -11.26
N GLN A 547 29.87 -15.86 -11.40
CA GLN A 547 28.92 -15.43 -10.35
C GLN A 547 27.90 -16.54 -10.06
N PRO A 548 27.35 -16.62 -8.84
CA PRO A 548 26.21 -17.49 -8.55
C PRO A 548 24.95 -17.05 -9.33
N TYR A 549 23.94 -17.92 -9.40
CA TYR A 549 22.67 -17.62 -10.06
C TYR A 549 22.07 -16.29 -9.57
N ALA A 550 21.71 -15.43 -10.53
CA ALA A 550 20.85 -14.31 -10.24
C ALA A 550 19.43 -14.81 -9.89
N PRO A 551 18.57 -13.99 -9.27
CA PRO A 551 17.23 -14.41 -8.88
C PRO A 551 16.46 -14.99 -10.08
N GLU A 552 15.81 -16.14 -9.89
CA GLU A 552 14.88 -16.71 -10.87
C GLU A 552 13.81 -15.67 -11.25
N ARG A 553 13.52 -15.55 -12.54
CA ARG A 553 12.38 -14.78 -13.06
C ARG A 553 11.36 -15.76 -13.59
N ASN A 554 10.11 -15.57 -13.19
CA ASN A 554 9.01 -16.38 -13.70
C ASN A 554 8.29 -15.57 -14.76
N PHE A 555 7.91 -16.24 -15.85
CA PHE A 555 6.78 -15.80 -16.64
C PHE A 555 5.53 -16.05 -15.78
N SER A 556 5.10 -15.04 -15.03
CA SER A 556 3.92 -15.10 -14.15
C SER A 556 2.75 -14.31 -14.74
N VAL A 557 1.67 -14.12 -13.95
CA VAL A 557 0.55 -13.19 -14.18
C VAL A 557 0.98 -11.77 -14.58
N ALA A 558 2.23 -11.38 -14.31
CA ALA A 558 2.82 -10.10 -14.73
C ALA A 558 3.46 -10.14 -16.14
N SER A 559 3.35 -11.24 -16.87
CA SER A 559 3.90 -11.40 -18.22
C SER A 559 2.92 -10.93 -19.27
N PHE A 560 3.44 -10.38 -20.36
CA PHE A 560 2.62 -9.73 -21.36
C PHE A 560 2.48 -10.60 -22.60
N ALA A 561 1.32 -11.23 -22.75
CA ALA A 561 0.98 -11.98 -23.96
C ALA A 561 0.72 -11.00 -25.12
N VAL A 562 1.41 -11.24 -26.24
CA VAL A 562 1.30 -10.49 -27.49
C VAL A 562 1.10 -11.49 -28.62
N PRO A 563 -0.12 -11.60 -29.18
CA PRO A 563 -0.39 -12.43 -30.35
C PRO A 563 0.30 -11.83 -31.58
N LEU A 564 1.11 -12.63 -32.26
CA LEU A 564 1.83 -12.26 -33.49
C LEU A 564 1.68 -13.38 -34.51
N ASP A 565 0.94 -13.13 -35.59
CA ASP A 565 0.88 -13.98 -36.79
C ASP A 565 0.72 -15.48 -36.51
N GLY A 566 -0.25 -15.86 -35.66
CA GLY A 566 -0.53 -17.25 -35.32
C GLY A 566 0.41 -17.87 -34.27
N ARG A 567 1.31 -17.07 -33.68
CA ARG A 567 2.12 -17.41 -32.51
C ARG A 567 1.81 -16.44 -31.37
N CYS A 568 2.25 -16.77 -30.16
CA CYS A 568 2.18 -15.87 -29.02
C CYS A 568 3.56 -15.61 -28.44
N ALA A 569 3.88 -14.33 -28.28
CA ALA A 569 5.04 -13.85 -27.56
C ALA A 569 4.63 -13.47 -26.14
N THR A 570 5.23 -14.10 -25.13
CA THR A 570 5.05 -13.76 -23.72
C THR A 570 6.30 -13.01 -23.26
N LEU A 571 6.18 -11.71 -22.98
CA LEU A 571 7.31 -10.84 -22.67
C LEU A 571 7.53 -10.66 -21.16
N ALA A 572 8.80 -10.57 -20.75
CA ALA A 572 9.23 -10.20 -19.40
C ALA A 572 10.54 -9.38 -19.42
N LEU A 573 10.83 -8.66 -18.34
CA LEU A 573 12.09 -7.92 -18.19
C LEU A 573 13.28 -8.86 -17.98
N ALA A 574 14.34 -8.67 -18.75
CA ALA A 574 15.63 -9.34 -18.53
C ALA A 574 16.54 -8.48 -17.64
N PRO A 575 17.42 -9.09 -16.81
CA PRO A 575 18.41 -8.34 -16.06
C PRO A 575 19.39 -7.63 -17.00
N ALA A 576 19.68 -6.35 -16.73
CA ALA A 576 20.71 -5.60 -17.45
C ALA A 576 22.10 -6.13 -17.06
N SER A 577 22.61 -7.14 -17.77
CA SER A 577 23.97 -7.66 -17.53
C SER A 577 24.70 -7.95 -18.85
N PRO A 578 25.76 -7.20 -19.18
CA PRO A 578 26.62 -7.50 -20.33
C PRO A 578 27.49 -8.76 -20.12
N LYS A 579 27.37 -9.45 -18.96
CA LYS A 579 28.17 -10.64 -18.60
C LYS A 579 27.36 -11.93 -18.51
N LEU A 580 26.13 -11.91 -19.02
CA LEU A 580 25.26 -13.09 -19.03
C LEU A 580 25.84 -14.17 -19.96
N SER A 581 26.05 -15.38 -19.43
CA SER A 581 26.67 -16.49 -20.17
C SER A 581 25.72 -17.65 -20.42
N THR A 582 24.79 -17.89 -19.48
CA THR A 582 23.89 -19.05 -19.52
C THR A 582 22.53 -18.67 -18.95
N LEU A 583 21.47 -19.23 -19.54
CA LEU A 583 20.10 -19.21 -19.05
C LEU A 583 19.74 -20.63 -18.63
N GLU A 584 19.27 -20.82 -17.40
CA GLU A 584 18.60 -22.06 -17.01
C GLU A 584 17.11 -21.81 -17.13
N VAL A 585 16.44 -22.57 -17.98
CA VAL A 585 15.00 -22.46 -18.23
C VAL A 585 14.37 -23.71 -17.65
N ALA A 586 13.42 -23.54 -16.73
CA ALA A 586 12.70 -24.65 -16.13
C ALA A 586 11.20 -24.42 -16.19
N LEU A 587 10.44 -25.42 -16.64
CA LEU A 587 9.00 -25.46 -16.50
C LEU A 587 8.70 -26.12 -15.15
N ARG A 588 8.01 -25.40 -14.27
CA ARG A 588 7.60 -25.91 -12.96
C ARG A 588 6.08 -26.11 -12.93
N GLY A 589 5.62 -27.20 -12.35
CA GLY A 589 4.21 -27.42 -12.09
C GLY A 589 3.66 -26.42 -11.07
N GLY A 590 2.33 -26.36 -10.89
CA GLY A 590 1.70 -25.52 -9.87
C GLY A 590 2.14 -25.86 -8.43
N ASP A 591 2.67 -27.05 -8.20
CA ASP A 591 3.27 -27.52 -6.95
C ASP A 591 4.77 -27.14 -6.80
N GLY A 592 5.35 -26.47 -7.80
CA GLY A 592 6.75 -26.09 -7.86
C GLY A 592 7.70 -27.20 -8.31
N ALA A 593 7.20 -28.41 -8.58
CA ALA A 593 8.02 -29.52 -9.06
C ALA A 593 8.55 -29.23 -10.47
N PRO A 594 9.83 -29.53 -10.78
CA PRO A 594 10.36 -29.35 -12.12
C PRO A 594 9.71 -30.39 -13.06
N LEU A 595 8.96 -29.90 -14.04
CA LEU A 595 8.38 -30.72 -15.11
C LEU A 595 9.37 -30.87 -16.27
N TRP A 596 10.20 -29.86 -16.49
CA TRP A 596 11.19 -29.80 -17.56
C TRP A 596 12.27 -28.77 -17.23
N GLN A 597 13.50 -28.98 -17.70
CA GLN A 597 14.61 -28.05 -17.50
C GLN A 597 15.62 -28.13 -18.65
N GLN A 598 16.18 -26.98 -19.04
CA GLN A 598 17.24 -26.86 -20.04
C GLN A 598 18.19 -25.71 -19.70
N ASP A 599 19.48 -25.95 -19.88
CA ASP A 599 20.48 -24.90 -19.92
C ASP A 599 20.70 -24.42 -21.36
N ILE A 600 20.70 -23.11 -21.56
CA ILE A 600 20.91 -22.44 -22.84
C ILE A 600 22.13 -21.54 -22.70
N ALA A 601 23.21 -21.81 -23.43
CA ALA A 601 24.30 -20.85 -23.51
C ALA A 601 23.87 -19.65 -24.36
N VAL A 602 24.13 -18.44 -23.87
CA VAL A 602 23.75 -17.20 -24.60
C VAL A 602 24.48 -17.11 -25.95
N ALA A 603 25.67 -17.73 -26.04
CA ALA A 603 26.43 -17.84 -27.29
C ALA A 603 25.73 -18.71 -28.35
N ASP A 604 24.87 -19.64 -27.95
CA ASP A 604 24.18 -20.56 -28.85
C ASP A 604 22.84 -19.99 -29.34
N MET A 605 22.41 -18.82 -28.83
CA MET A 605 21.20 -18.15 -29.28
C MET A 605 21.46 -17.41 -30.60
N THR A 606 20.61 -17.64 -31.60
CA THR A 606 20.73 -17.07 -32.96
C THR A 606 19.69 -16.01 -33.21
N ALA A 607 19.87 -15.14 -34.21
CA ALA A 607 18.76 -14.29 -34.68
C ALA A 607 17.53 -15.15 -35.06
N PRO A 608 16.30 -14.65 -34.86
CA PRO A 608 15.06 -15.40 -35.08
C PRO A 608 14.87 -15.93 -36.50
#